data_AF-W6NDX6-F1
#
_entry.id   AF-W6NDX6-F1
#
_cell.length_a   1.000
_cell.length_b   1.000
_cell.length_c   1.000
_cell.angle_alpha   90.00
_cell.angle_beta   90.00
_cell.angle_gamma   90.00
#
_symmetry.space_group_name_H-M   'P 1'
#
loop_
_entity.id
_entity.type
_entity.pdbx_description
1 polymer ?
#
loop_
_entity_poly.entity_id
_entity_poly.type
_entity_poly.pdbx_seq_one_letter_code
_entity_poly.pdbx_strand_id
1 'polypeptide(L)'
;MENLRRHLRDTEDELAHVRRELDQKTQELRDLRRALPLPNPEKLYHNIMDLCYEFHTCTTRTSDLDNRIKSLRHSANNNEIRLHDVSLLGLPLEKLRIEILFIRSQLRTLFTGSALLCAAKIITMDIWRTWMDRPHRNEGGNPLLVQPEKVETVASDQLQQLDRNRQVLVEIRASMMETDQQDTREFQNQMRTAMAKLQSSLDAALANLEHDRREAPLDLRQDNAMDDLEEAERAPIQADRASPRDSLLREGMAMHDQERGAIQENVEYLEELEEEEGEVGEEEEEPQEVEQERIRQQNAIARQEIEGDIRQLQQARTNFLQIIDELRRLPTCPPRRLGYGAVRSDTERFIRCAFCRASGKHYSGSCGEFPSVSVRRRMIEDRGKCVECLELCRRDESCKRYYDCCYHCGKYDHHSALCELPDRSDEIAEQLAHARRGLAQTTDRINQLERDLQRLQD
;
A
#
# COMPACT_ATOMS: atom_id res chain seq x y z
N MET A 1 69.16 40.08 -16.36
CA MET A 1 68.60 40.07 -17.74
C MET A 1 68.32 38.66 -18.26
N GLU A 2 69.23 37.69 -18.10
CA GLU A 2 69.00 36.31 -18.58
C GLU A 2 67.85 35.59 -17.86
N ASN A 3 67.72 35.75 -16.54
CA ASN A 3 66.60 35.16 -15.78
C ASN A 3 65.24 35.72 -16.23
N LEU A 4 65.16 37.02 -16.52
CA LEU A 4 63.95 37.66 -17.06
C LEU A 4 63.62 37.13 -18.46
N ARG A 5 64.62 36.96 -19.33
CA ARG A 5 64.42 36.37 -20.67
C ARG A 5 63.98 34.91 -20.60
N ARG A 6 64.50 34.14 -19.62
CA ARG A 6 64.07 32.76 -19.38
C ARG A 6 62.61 32.73 -18.93
N HIS A 7 62.28 33.52 -17.91
CA HIS A 7 60.91 33.60 -17.39
C HIS A 7 59.90 34.03 -18.46
N LEU A 8 60.23 35.02 -19.30
CA LEU A 8 59.37 35.43 -20.42
C LEU A 8 59.11 34.27 -21.40
N ARG A 9 60.14 33.50 -21.77
CA ARG A 9 59.96 32.32 -22.64
C ARG A 9 59.10 31.25 -21.98
N ASP A 10 59.33 30.96 -20.71
CA ASP A 10 58.53 29.98 -19.97
C ASP A 10 57.05 30.40 -19.94
N THR A 11 56.76 31.69 -19.70
CA THR A 11 55.38 32.22 -19.73
C THR A 11 54.77 32.22 -21.13
N GLU A 12 55.56 32.43 -22.19
CA GLU A 12 55.10 32.32 -23.58
C GLU A 12 54.73 30.88 -23.94
N ASP A 13 55.53 29.90 -23.50
CA ASP A 13 55.30 28.47 -23.70
C ASP A 13 54.05 27.99 -22.93
N GLU A 14 53.89 28.42 -21.67
CA GLU A 14 52.68 28.16 -20.87
C GLU A 14 51.43 28.75 -21.54
N LEU A 15 51.49 30.00 -21.99
CA LEU A 15 50.38 30.65 -22.69
C LEU A 15 50.04 29.93 -24.01
N ALA A 16 51.05 29.47 -24.75
CA ALA A 16 50.86 28.68 -25.96
C ALA A 16 50.23 27.30 -25.67
N HIS A 17 50.60 26.66 -24.55
CA HIS A 17 49.98 25.43 -24.09
C HIS A 17 48.49 25.63 -23.75
N VAL A 18 48.17 26.63 -22.92
CA VAL A 18 46.78 26.96 -22.54
C VAL A 18 45.92 27.31 -23.76
N ARG A 19 46.46 28.03 -24.74
CA ARG A 19 45.74 28.32 -26.00
C ARG A 19 45.41 27.06 -26.79
N ARG A 20 46.36 26.13 -26.93
CA ARG A 20 46.13 24.84 -27.61
C ARG A 20 45.08 24.00 -26.90
N GLU A 21 45.13 23.96 -25.56
CA GLU A 21 44.12 23.24 -24.76
C GLU A 21 42.73 23.86 -24.94
N LEU A 22 42.64 25.20 -24.92
CA LEU A 22 41.37 25.90 -25.16
C LEU A 22 40.81 25.63 -26.57
N ASP A 23 41.66 25.62 -27.60
CA ASP A 23 41.27 25.30 -28.96
C ASP A 23 40.79 23.84 -29.08
N GLN A 24 41.51 22.90 -28.45
CA GLN A 24 41.11 21.49 -28.39
C GLN A 24 39.75 21.33 -27.70
N LYS A 25 39.55 21.95 -26.52
CA LYS A 25 38.27 21.90 -25.81
C LYS A 25 37.13 22.56 -26.58
N THR A 26 37.44 23.63 -27.31
CA THR A 26 36.46 24.29 -28.20
C THR A 26 36.07 23.36 -29.35
N GLN A 27 37.01 22.62 -29.92
CA GLN A 27 36.75 21.65 -30.98
C GLN A 27 35.96 20.44 -30.46
N GLU A 28 36.34 19.86 -29.32
CA GLU A 28 35.58 18.79 -28.63
C GLU A 28 34.13 19.23 -28.38
N LEU A 29 33.89 20.46 -27.91
CA LEU A 29 32.53 20.98 -27.71
C LEU A 29 31.76 21.15 -29.03
N ARG A 30 32.41 21.54 -30.13
CA ARG A 30 31.78 21.61 -31.45
C ARG A 30 31.39 20.23 -31.95
N ASP A 31 32.25 19.24 -31.75
CA ASP A 31 31.98 17.87 -32.20
C ASP A 31 30.89 17.21 -31.35
N LEU A 32 30.88 17.43 -30.03
CA LEU A 32 29.75 17.04 -29.17
C LEU A 32 28.42 17.69 -29.59
N ARG A 33 28.44 18.98 -29.95
CA ARG A 33 27.24 19.67 -30.46
C ARG A 33 26.77 19.10 -31.79
N ARG A 34 27.68 18.64 -32.66
CA ARG A 34 27.32 17.98 -33.93
C ARG A 34 26.79 16.56 -33.70
N ALA A 35 27.30 15.87 -32.69
CA ALA A 35 26.90 14.50 -32.36
C ALA A 35 25.52 14.40 -31.68
N LEU A 36 25.06 15.46 -31.03
CA LEU A 36 23.74 15.52 -30.39
C LEU A 36 22.70 16.10 -31.37
N PRO A 37 21.80 15.29 -31.95
CA PRO A 37 20.74 15.80 -32.81
C PRO A 37 19.69 16.53 -31.95
N LEU A 38 19.95 17.81 -31.69
CA LEU A 38 19.04 18.65 -30.89
C LEU A 38 17.83 19.08 -31.74
N PRO A 39 16.60 18.97 -31.22
CA PRO A 39 15.42 19.39 -31.95
C PRO A 39 15.38 20.91 -32.12
N ASN A 40 14.70 21.40 -33.15
CA ASN A 40 14.39 22.81 -33.27
C ASN A 40 13.56 23.26 -32.02
N PRO A 41 13.89 24.41 -31.37
CA PRO A 41 13.20 24.84 -30.16
C PRO A 41 11.69 25.01 -30.30
N GLU A 42 11.21 25.55 -31.42
CA GLU A 42 9.77 25.73 -31.69
C GLU A 42 9.09 24.37 -31.83
N LYS A 43 9.71 23.44 -32.56
CA LYS A 43 9.22 22.06 -32.70
C LYS A 43 9.15 21.36 -31.34
N LEU A 44 10.17 21.51 -30.50
CA LEU A 44 10.18 20.93 -29.15
C LEU A 44 9.04 21.50 -28.31
N TYR A 45 8.86 22.83 -28.32
CA TYR A 45 7.78 23.50 -27.62
C TYR A 45 6.40 23.01 -28.08
N HIS A 46 6.16 22.94 -29.40
CA HIS A 46 4.90 22.43 -29.94
C HIS A 46 4.63 20.99 -29.52
N ASN A 47 5.62 20.10 -29.61
CA ASN A 47 5.48 18.71 -29.15
C ASN A 47 5.12 18.62 -27.66
N ILE A 48 5.69 19.48 -26.81
CA ILE A 48 5.33 19.53 -25.38
C ILE A 48 3.88 19.99 -25.23
N MET A 49 3.46 21.03 -25.95
CA MET A 49 2.08 21.52 -25.89
C MET A 49 1.07 20.44 -26.33
N ASP A 50 1.33 19.77 -27.45
CA ASP A 50 0.47 18.71 -27.98
C ASP A 50 0.30 17.59 -26.95
N LEU A 51 1.40 17.13 -26.34
CA LEU A 51 1.34 16.13 -25.27
C LEU A 51 0.65 16.63 -24.00
N CYS A 52 0.75 17.92 -23.66
CA CYS A 52 -0.03 18.50 -22.56
C CYS A 52 -1.54 18.48 -22.86
N TYR A 53 -1.96 18.71 -24.12
CA TYR A 53 -3.36 18.57 -24.52
C TYR A 53 -3.84 17.12 -24.50
N GLU A 54 -3.03 16.19 -24.99
CA GLU A 54 -3.32 14.75 -24.91
C GLU A 54 -3.42 14.30 -23.45
N PHE A 55 -2.49 14.74 -22.60
CA PHE A 55 -2.52 14.46 -21.17
C PHE A 55 -3.81 14.97 -20.53
N HIS A 56 -4.21 16.21 -20.83
CA HIS A 56 -5.46 16.76 -20.35
C HIS A 56 -6.67 15.92 -20.79
N THR A 57 -6.70 15.52 -22.06
CA THR A 57 -7.75 14.63 -22.60
C THR A 57 -7.83 13.31 -21.84
N CYS A 58 -6.69 12.70 -21.52
CA CYS A 58 -6.63 11.50 -20.66
C CYS A 58 -7.17 11.75 -19.25
N THR A 59 -6.90 12.93 -18.64
CA THR A 59 -7.43 13.26 -17.30
C THR A 59 -8.96 13.40 -17.30
N THR A 60 -9.54 13.99 -18.34
CA THR A 60 -10.99 14.07 -18.51
C THR A 60 -11.60 12.69 -18.69
N ARG A 61 -11.03 11.87 -19.59
CA ARG A 61 -11.46 10.47 -19.80
C ARG A 61 -11.37 9.62 -18.53
N THR A 62 -10.39 9.88 -17.67
CA THR A 62 -10.26 9.20 -16.36
C THR A 62 -11.41 9.57 -15.42
N SER A 63 -11.82 10.84 -15.40
CA SER A 63 -12.98 11.31 -14.63
C SER A 63 -14.29 10.74 -15.18
N ASP A 64 -14.44 10.65 -16.50
CA ASP A 64 -15.61 10.03 -17.12
C ASP A 64 -15.70 8.53 -16.81
N LEU A 65 -14.56 7.83 -16.83
CA LEU A 65 -14.50 6.42 -16.46
C LEU A 65 -14.88 6.22 -14.98
N ASP A 66 -14.39 7.07 -14.09
CA ASP A 66 -14.75 7.07 -12.66
C ASP A 66 -16.26 7.21 -12.46
N ASN A 67 -16.89 8.15 -13.17
CA ASN A 67 -18.35 8.33 -13.15
C ASN A 67 -19.10 7.09 -13.67
N ARG A 68 -18.62 6.46 -14.74
CA ARG A 68 -19.22 5.22 -15.28
C ARG A 68 -19.13 4.05 -14.29
N ILE A 69 -18.01 3.91 -13.60
CA ILE A 69 -17.82 2.88 -12.55
C ILE A 69 -18.77 3.14 -11.39
N LYS A 70 -18.91 4.40 -10.96
CA LYS A 70 -19.91 4.80 -9.95
C LYS A 70 -21.33 4.47 -10.40
N SER A 71 -21.71 4.77 -11.64
CA SER A 71 -23.03 4.42 -12.17
C SER A 71 -23.26 2.91 -12.21
N LEU A 72 -22.25 2.11 -12.59
CA LEU A 72 -22.34 0.64 -12.59
C LEU A 72 -22.56 0.07 -11.18
N ARG A 73 -21.93 0.68 -10.16
CA ARG A 73 -22.11 0.28 -8.77
C ARG A 73 -23.56 0.40 -8.30
N HIS A 74 -24.26 1.43 -8.75
CA HIS A 74 -25.65 1.72 -8.39
C HIS A 74 -26.68 1.20 -9.40
N SER A 75 -26.24 0.51 -10.46
CA SER A 75 -27.13 -0.01 -11.49
C SER A 75 -28.01 -1.14 -10.93
N ALA A 76 -29.31 -1.06 -11.24
CA ALA A 76 -30.31 -2.08 -10.93
C ALA A 76 -30.39 -3.19 -12.00
N ASN A 77 -29.45 -3.23 -12.95
CA ASN A 77 -29.40 -4.25 -14.00
C ASN A 77 -29.14 -5.65 -13.42
N ASN A 78 -29.52 -6.68 -14.17
CA ASN A 78 -29.18 -8.07 -13.85
C ASN A 78 -27.64 -8.26 -13.72
N ASN A 79 -27.20 -9.12 -12.82
CA ASN A 79 -25.81 -9.45 -12.54
C ASN A 79 -25.02 -9.85 -13.79
N GLU A 80 -25.63 -10.59 -14.73
CA GLU A 80 -24.97 -10.95 -16.01
C GLU A 80 -24.58 -9.71 -16.83
N ILE A 81 -25.52 -8.76 -16.98
CA ILE A 81 -25.29 -7.51 -17.71
C ILE A 81 -24.22 -6.69 -16.99
N ARG A 82 -24.31 -6.58 -15.66
CA ARG A 82 -23.33 -5.82 -14.88
C ARG A 82 -21.94 -6.45 -14.93
N LEU A 83 -21.82 -7.78 -14.93
CA LEU A 83 -20.54 -8.49 -15.06
C LEU A 83 -19.91 -8.26 -16.44
N HIS A 84 -20.73 -8.21 -17.49
CA HIS A 84 -20.30 -7.80 -18.82
C HIS A 84 -19.78 -6.34 -18.82
N ASP A 85 -20.54 -5.42 -18.20
CA ASP A 85 -20.14 -4.02 -18.08
C ASP A 85 -18.83 -3.84 -17.29
N VAL A 86 -18.61 -4.59 -16.20
CA VAL A 86 -17.32 -4.61 -15.48
C VAL A 86 -16.17 -4.96 -16.42
N SER A 87 -16.36 -5.97 -17.26
CA SER A 87 -15.34 -6.44 -18.20
C SER A 87 -15.09 -5.42 -19.31
N LEU A 88 -16.14 -4.77 -19.81
CA LEU A 88 -16.03 -3.68 -20.79
C LEU A 88 -15.34 -2.43 -20.21
N LEU A 89 -15.54 -2.11 -18.93
CA LEU A 89 -14.88 -0.97 -18.27
C LEU A 89 -13.41 -1.25 -17.93
N GLY A 90 -13.02 -2.51 -17.75
CA GLY A 90 -11.63 -2.88 -17.49
C GLY A 90 -10.68 -2.55 -18.63
N LEU A 91 -11.09 -2.71 -19.90
CA LEU A 91 -10.21 -2.46 -21.05
C LEU A 91 -9.86 -0.96 -21.23
N PRO A 92 -10.82 0.00 -21.22
CA PRO A 92 -10.51 1.43 -21.24
C PRO A 92 -9.66 1.88 -20.06
N LEU A 93 -9.83 1.27 -18.88
CA LEU A 93 -9.04 1.58 -17.69
C LEU A 93 -7.55 1.29 -17.93
N GLU A 94 -7.22 0.08 -18.37
CA GLU A 94 -5.83 -0.31 -18.67
C GLU A 94 -5.25 0.51 -19.82
N LYS A 95 -6.06 0.77 -20.85
CA LYS A 95 -5.66 1.64 -21.97
C LYS A 95 -5.29 3.04 -21.47
N LEU A 96 -6.13 3.67 -20.64
CA LEU A 96 -5.86 5.00 -20.07
C LEU A 96 -4.61 5.01 -19.21
N ARG A 97 -4.39 3.96 -18.40
CA ARG A 97 -3.18 3.81 -17.58
C ARG A 97 -1.92 3.84 -18.44
N ILE A 98 -1.90 3.07 -19.54
CA ILE A 98 -0.77 3.00 -20.46
C ILE A 98 -0.57 4.33 -21.19
N GLU A 99 -1.65 4.96 -21.68
CA GLU A 99 -1.60 6.28 -22.33
C GLU A 99 -0.98 7.33 -21.40
N ILE A 100 -1.41 7.40 -20.14
CA ILE A 100 -0.86 8.35 -19.15
C ILE A 100 0.61 8.06 -18.87
N LEU A 101 1.01 6.79 -18.69
CA LEU A 101 2.42 6.43 -18.48
C LEU A 101 3.30 6.82 -19.68
N PHE A 102 2.80 6.57 -20.89
CA PHE A 102 3.48 6.91 -22.12
C PHE A 102 3.66 8.42 -22.27
N ILE A 103 2.59 9.20 -22.14
CA ILE A 103 2.63 10.67 -22.22
C ILE A 103 3.55 11.25 -21.14
N ARG A 104 3.47 10.74 -19.90
CA ARG A 104 4.38 11.13 -18.80
C ARG A 104 5.84 10.90 -19.16
N SER A 105 6.17 9.73 -19.71
CA SER A 105 7.53 9.39 -20.13
C SER A 105 8.03 10.31 -21.26
N GLN A 106 7.18 10.58 -22.25
CA GLN A 106 7.52 11.50 -23.33
C GLN A 106 7.73 12.92 -22.83
N LEU A 107 6.83 13.44 -22.00
CA LEU A 107 6.95 14.79 -21.44
C LEU A 107 8.24 14.95 -20.65
N ARG A 108 8.61 13.98 -19.79
CA ARG A 108 9.92 13.98 -19.10
C ARG A 108 11.07 14.11 -20.08
N THR A 109 11.05 13.29 -21.13
CA THR A 109 12.09 13.29 -22.17
C THR A 109 12.16 14.64 -22.88
N LEU A 110 11.03 15.20 -23.32
CA LEU A 110 11.01 16.49 -24.01
C LEU A 110 11.42 17.65 -23.08
N PHE A 111 11.02 17.65 -21.82
CA PHE A 111 11.42 18.66 -20.85
C PHE A 111 12.94 18.67 -20.63
N THR A 112 13.60 17.50 -20.62
CA THR A 112 15.08 17.46 -20.59
C THR A 112 15.72 18.09 -21.84
N GLY A 113 15.04 18.01 -22.99
CA GLY A 113 15.48 18.65 -24.22
C GLY A 113 15.67 20.16 -24.09
N SER A 114 14.83 20.85 -23.29
CA SER A 114 14.95 22.29 -23.07
C SER A 114 16.24 22.70 -22.38
N ALA A 115 16.69 21.92 -21.39
CA ALA A 115 17.94 22.13 -20.69
C ALA A 115 19.14 21.92 -21.63
N LEU A 116 19.07 20.92 -22.51
CA LEU A 116 20.10 20.66 -23.53
C LEU A 116 20.18 21.79 -24.56
N LEU A 117 19.05 22.32 -25.02
CA LEU A 117 19.01 23.48 -25.93
C LEU A 117 19.62 24.73 -25.28
N CYS A 118 19.36 24.94 -23.99
CA CYS A 118 19.96 26.04 -23.23
C CYS A 118 21.47 25.86 -23.05
N ALA A 119 21.93 24.66 -22.70
CA ALA A 119 23.35 24.34 -22.55
C ALA A 119 24.11 24.49 -23.89
N ALA A 120 23.48 24.13 -25.01
CA ALA A 120 24.01 24.34 -26.34
C ALA A 120 23.99 25.81 -26.80
N LYS A 121 23.41 26.71 -26.01
CA LYS A 121 23.20 28.13 -26.32
C LYS A 121 22.38 28.35 -27.60
N ILE A 122 21.46 27.43 -27.91
CA ILE A 122 20.53 27.55 -29.04
C ILE A 122 19.38 28.50 -28.67
N ILE A 123 18.92 28.43 -27.42
CA ILE A 123 17.92 29.32 -26.84
C ILE A 123 18.36 29.69 -25.43
N THR A 124 17.99 30.87 -24.93
CA THR A 124 18.21 31.22 -23.53
C THR A 124 17.08 30.70 -22.66
N MET A 125 17.37 30.43 -21.39
CA MET A 125 16.37 29.95 -20.43
C MET A 125 15.23 30.95 -20.22
N ASP A 126 15.50 32.25 -20.31
CA ASP A 126 14.48 33.29 -20.17
C ASP A 126 13.48 33.30 -21.33
N ILE A 127 13.94 33.09 -22.57
CA ILE A 127 13.06 32.97 -23.72
C ILE A 127 12.20 31.70 -23.59
N TRP A 128 12.81 30.58 -23.20
CA TRP A 128 12.08 29.33 -22.99
C TRP A 128 11.00 29.47 -21.90
N ARG A 129 11.34 30.04 -20.73
CA ARG A 129 10.37 30.34 -19.66
C ARG A 129 9.26 31.24 -20.16
N THR A 130 9.59 32.30 -20.90
CA THR A 130 8.58 33.21 -21.50
C THR A 130 7.62 32.47 -22.41
N TRP A 131 8.04 31.41 -23.12
CA TRP A 131 7.13 30.58 -23.92
C TRP A 131 6.24 29.69 -23.05
N MET A 132 6.82 29.09 -22.00
CA MET A 132 6.12 28.17 -21.09
C MET A 132 5.15 28.87 -20.13
N ASP A 133 5.40 30.15 -19.81
CA ASP A 133 4.55 30.97 -18.95
C ASP A 133 3.37 31.62 -19.70
N ARG A 134 3.30 31.44 -21.03
CA ARG A 134 2.12 31.89 -21.80
C ARG A 134 0.90 31.12 -21.28
N PRO A 135 -0.26 31.78 -21.12
CA PRO A 135 -1.47 31.09 -20.72
C PRO A 135 -1.99 30.24 -21.88
N HIS A 136 -1.90 28.93 -21.77
CA HIS A 136 -2.55 27.98 -22.68
C HIS A 136 -3.91 27.58 -22.12
N ARG A 137 -4.89 27.43 -23.00
CA ARG A 137 -6.25 27.02 -22.63
C ARG A 137 -6.65 25.83 -23.50
N ASN A 138 -7.34 24.88 -22.90
CA ASN A 138 -7.99 23.79 -23.63
C ASN A 138 -9.21 24.29 -24.43
N GLU A 139 -9.82 23.40 -25.20
CA GLU A 139 -11.02 23.69 -25.99
C GLU A 139 -12.19 24.22 -25.13
N GLY A 140 -12.25 23.83 -23.85
CA GLY A 140 -13.22 24.34 -22.87
C GLY A 140 -12.82 25.66 -22.18
N GLY A 141 -11.74 26.30 -22.60
CA GLY A 141 -11.25 27.55 -22.02
C GLY A 141 -10.54 27.40 -20.66
N ASN A 142 -10.39 26.19 -20.14
CA ASN A 142 -9.69 25.94 -18.87
C ASN A 142 -8.17 26.01 -19.07
N PRO A 143 -7.41 26.53 -18.09
CA PRO A 143 -5.96 26.61 -18.18
C PRO A 143 -5.32 25.22 -18.32
N LEU A 144 -4.43 25.07 -19.30
CA LEU A 144 -3.70 23.84 -19.56
C LEU A 144 -2.56 23.67 -18.54
N LEU A 145 -2.30 22.43 -18.14
CA LEU A 145 -1.22 22.11 -17.22
C LEU A 145 0.10 21.93 -17.97
N VAL A 146 0.93 22.96 -17.96
CA VAL A 146 2.17 23.01 -18.74
C VAL A 146 3.43 22.89 -17.87
N GLN A 147 3.33 23.16 -16.56
CA GLN A 147 4.47 23.11 -15.65
C GLN A 147 4.86 21.64 -15.34
N PRO A 148 6.13 21.24 -15.54
CA PRO A 148 6.56 19.85 -15.42
C PRO A 148 6.22 19.21 -14.08
N GLU A 149 6.47 19.92 -12.98
CA GLU A 149 6.28 19.41 -11.61
C GLU A 149 4.80 19.18 -11.32
N LYS A 150 3.93 20.05 -11.85
CA LYS A 150 2.49 19.90 -11.70
C LYS A 150 1.96 18.77 -12.57
N VAL A 151 2.43 18.64 -13.81
CA VAL A 151 2.09 17.52 -14.69
C VAL A 151 2.46 16.19 -14.03
N GLU A 152 3.65 16.09 -13.44
CA GLU A 152 4.10 14.89 -12.72
C GLU A 152 3.23 14.53 -11.52
N THR A 153 2.83 15.55 -10.74
CA THR A 153 1.94 15.38 -9.61
C THR A 153 0.58 14.87 -10.07
N VAL A 154 -0.03 15.54 -11.05
CA VAL A 154 -1.34 15.15 -11.59
C VAL A 154 -1.28 13.78 -12.26
N ALA A 155 -0.20 13.46 -13.00
CA ALA A 155 -0.05 12.14 -13.61
C ALA A 155 -0.01 11.03 -12.55
N SER A 156 0.69 11.27 -11.44
CA SER A 156 0.75 10.32 -10.32
C SER A 156 -0.62 10.17 -9.64
N ASP A 157 -1.33 11.28 -9.42
CA ASP A 157 -2.68 11.27 -8.85
C ASP A 157 -3.68 10.51 -9.76
N GLN A 158 -3.62 10.74 -11.07
CA GLN A 158 -4.49 10.06 -12.04
C GLN A 158 -4.20 8.56 -12.12
N LEU A 159 -2.92 8.16 -12.10
CA LEU A 159 -2.55 6.74 -12.06
C LEU A 159 -3.05 6.07 -10.78
N GLN A 160 -2.92 6.75 -9.63
CA GLN A 160 -3.47 6.26 -8.37
C GLN A 160 -5.00 6.14 -8.41
N GLN A 161 -5.70 7.08 -9.04
CA GLN A 161 -7.15 7.01 -9.23
C GLN A 161 -7.54 5.82 -10.11
N LEU A 162 -6.81 5.56 -11.19
CA LEU A 162 -7.04 4.38 -12.04
C LEU A 162 -6.82 3.06 -11.27
N ASP A 163 -5.81 3.00 -10.39
CA ASP A 163 -5.60 1.83 -9.52
C ASP A 163 -6.76 1.61 -8.54
N ARG A 164 -7.27 2.69 -7.93
CA ARG A 164 -8.48 2.61 -7.08
C ARG A 164 -9.69 2.13 -7.88
N ASN A 165 -9.88 2.65 -9.08
CA ASN A 165 -10.98 2.25 -9.97
C ASN A 165 -10.89 0.77 -10.38
N ARG A 166 -9.67 0.27 -10.63
CA ARG A 166 -9.42 -1.14 -10.88
C ARG A 166 -9.83 -1.99 -9.69
N GLN A 167 -9.45 -1.58 -8.48
CA GLN A 167 -9.81 -2.29 -7.25
C GLN A 167 -11.32 -2.31 -7.04
N VAL A 168 -12.02 -1.20 -7.27
CA VAL A 168 -13.49 -1.13 -7.20
C VAL A 168 -14.14 -2.09 -8.20
N LEU A 169 -13.63 -2.20 -9.43
CA LEU A 169 -14.15 -3.18 -10.41
C LEU A 169 -13.95 -4.63 -9.96
N VAL A 170 -12.82 -4.95 -9.32
CA VAL A 170 -12.56 -6.28 -8.73
C VAL A 170 -13.55 -6.57 -7.61
N GLU A 171 -13.81 -5.61 -6.73
CA GLU A 171 -14.79 -5.74 -5.64
C GLU A 171 -16.21 -5.94 -6.16
N ILE A 172 -16.62 -5.17 -7.18
CA ILE A 172 -17.94 -5.33 -7.83
C ILE A 172 -18.07 -6.73 -8.41
N ARG A 173 -17.04 -7.23 -9.11
CA ARG A 173 -17.04 -8.59 -9.66
C ARG A 173 -17.15 -9.65 -8.56
N ALA A 174 -16.36 -9.52 -7.50
CA ALA A 174 -16.39 -10.47 -6.39
C ALA A 174 -17.77 -10.50 -5.72
N SER A 175 -18.36 -9.34 -5.46
CA SER A 175 -19.71 -9.22 -4.89
C SER A 175 -20.78 -9.87 -5.78
N MET A 176 -20.71 -9.72 -7.10
CA MET A 176 -21.64 -10.38 -8.03
C MET A 176 -21.51 -11.90 -8.00
N MET A 177 -20.28 -12.41 -7.99
CA MET A 177 -20.04 -13.86 -7.91
C MET A 177 -20.52 -14.44 -6.58
N GLU A 178 -20.40 -13.70 -5.48
CA GLU A 178 -20.92 -14.12 -4.18
C GLU A 178 -22.46 -14.16 -4.17
N THR A 179 -23.14 -13.15 -4.73
CA THR A 179 -24.60 -13.17 -4.89
C THR A 179 -25.07 -14.34 -5.75
N ASP A 180 -24.42 -14.59 -6.89
CA ASP A 180 -24.75 -15.72 -7.78
C ASP A 180 -24.58 -17.08 -7.09
N GLN A 181 -23.51 -17.24 -6.30
CA GLN A 181 -23.30 -18.42 -5.46
C GLN A 181 -24.39 -18.57 -4.39
N GLN A 182 -24.80 -17.48 -3.77
CA GLN A 182 -25.86 -17.48 -2.76
C GLN A 182 -27.21 -17.86 -3.38
N ASP A 183 -27.58 -17.28 -4.52
CA ASP A 183 -28.80 -17.60 -5.27
C ASP A 183 -28.82 -19.08 -5.67
N THR A 184 -27.68 -19.60 -6.13
CA THR A 184 -27.53 -21.03 -6.46
C THR A 184 -27.74 -21.92 -5.23
N ARG A 185 -27.17 -21.56 -4.08
CA ARG A 185 -27.35 -22.31 -2.83
C ARG A 185 -28.79 -22.27 -2.35
N GLU A 186 -29.45 -21.12 -2.43
CA GLU A 186 -30.85 -20.96 -2.06
C GLU A 186 -31.77 -21.80 -2.95
N PHE A 187 -31.55 -21.75 -4.26
CA PHE A 187 -32.27 -22.61 -5.22
C PHE A 187 -32.07 -24.10 -4.91
N GLN A 188 -30.84 -24.54 -4.66
CA GLN A 188 -30.54 -25.93 -4.29
C GLN A 188 -31.22 -26.34 -2.97
N ASN A 189 -31.25 -25.45 -1.97
CA ASN A 189 -31.94 -25.69 -0.70
C ASN A 189 -33.46 -25.78 -0.89
N GLN A 190 -34.04 -24.93 -1.73
CA GLN A 190 -35.46 -24.97 -2.08
C GLN A 190 -35.80 -26.29 -2.81
N MET A 191 -34.97 -26.70 -3.77
CA MET A 191 -35.13 -27.96 -4.49
C MET A 191 -35.04 -29.18 -3.56
N ARG A 192 -34.05 -29.22 -2.66
CA ARG A 192 -33.94 -30.27 -1.62
C ARG A 192 -35.17 -30.32 -0.72
N THR A 193 -35.67 -29.16 -0.31
CA THR A 193 -36.88 -29.05 0.52
C THR A 193 -38.13 -29.54 -0.21
N ALA A 194 -38.29 -29.18 -1.49
CA ALA A 194 -39.40 -29.63 -2.32
C ALA A 194 -39.35 -31.16 -2.56
N MET A 195 -38.17 -31.70 -2.84
CA MET A 195 -37.95 -33.14 -2.97
C MET A 195 -38.29 -33.90 -1.68
N ALA A 196 -37.85 -33.40 -0.52
CA ALA A 196 -38.21 -34.00 0.78
C ALA A 196 -39.72 -34.00 1.04
N LYS A 197 -40.43 -32.92 0.65
CA LYS A 197 -41.90 -32.85 0.73
C LYS A 197 -42.56 -33.88 -0.18
N LEU A 198 -42.12 -33.99 -1.43
CA LEU A 198 -42.63 -35.00 -2.37
C LEU A 198 -42.41 -36.42 -1.85
N GLN A 199 -41.22 -36.71 -1.34
CA GLN A 199 -40.90 -38.01 -0.73
C GLN A 199 -41.83 -38.29 0.45
N SER A 200 -41.98 -37.35 1.38
CA SER A 200 -42.89 -37.51 2.53
C SER A 200 -44.36 -37.72 2.11
N SER A 201 -44.80 -37.05 1.04
CA SER A 201 -46.16 -37.21 0.50
C SER A 201 -46.35 -38.58 -0.16
N LEU A 202 -45.32 -39.09 -0.84
CA LEU A 202 -45.34 -40.41 -1.45
C LEU A 202 -45.34 -41.50 -0.37
N ASP A 203 -44.48 -41.38 0.64
CA ASP A 203 -44.41 -42.30 1.77
C ASP A 203 -45.75 -42.36 2.52
N ALA A 204 -46.39 -41.20 2.75
CA ALA A 204 -47.71 -41.13 3.36
C ALA A 204 -48.80 -41.80 2.49
N ALA A 205 -48.77 -41.60 1.17
CA ALA A 205 -49.71 -42.24 0.26
C ALA A 205 -49.53 -43.77 0.23
N LEU A 206 -48.29 -44.26 0.24
CA LEU A 206 -47.98 -45.68 0.31
C LEU A 206 -48.43 -46.30 1.64
N ALA A 207 -48.18 -45.63 2.77
CA ALA A 207 -48.64 -46.08 4.08
C ALA A 207 -50.18 -46.20 4.16
N ASN A 208 -50.91 -45.26 3.54
CA ASN A 208 -52.38 -45.34 3.46
C ASN A 208 -52.86 -46.54 2.63
N LEU A 209 -52.21 -46.81 1.49
CA LEU A 209 -52.54 -47.99 0.66
C LEU A 209 -52.27 -49.31 1.40
N GLU A 210 -51.21 -49.39 2.20
CA GLU A 210 -50.94 -50.56 3.04
C GLU A 210 -51.97 -50.73 4.16
N HIS A 211 -52.45 -49.62 4.73
CA HIS A 211 -53.50 -49.63 5.74
C HIS A 211 -54.82 -50.15 5.15
N ASP A 212 -55.25 -49.63 4.01
CA ASP A 212 -56.46 -50.07 3.29
C ASP A 212 -56.41 -51.57 2.93
N ARG A 213 -55.21 -52.08 2.58
CA ARG A 213 -55.00 -53.48 2.22
C ARG A 213 -55.09 -54.43 3.44
N ARG A 214 -54.81 -53.94 4.65
CA ARG A 214 -54.96 -54.72 5.90
C ARG A 214 -56.40 -54.79 6.41
N GLU A 215 -57.26 -53.84 6.05
CA GLU A 215 -58.67 -53.83 6.46
C GLU A 215 -59.61 -54.59 5.49
N ALA A 216 -59.10 -55.08 4.35
CA ALA A 216 -59.85 -55.95 3.46
C ALA A 216 -60.04 -57.36 4.07
N PRO A 217 -61.28 -57.87 4.24
CA PRO A 217 -61.54 -59.21 4.78
C PRO A 217 -60.97 -60.29 3.85
N LEU A 218 -60.02 -61.08 4.37
CA LEU A 218 -59.51 -62.28 3.73
C LEU A 218 -60.57 -63.38 3.78
N ASP A 219 -61.17 -63.69 2.64
CA ASP A 219 -61.79 -64.99 2.38
C ASP A 219 -61.01 -65.72 1.27
N LEU A 220 -60.69 -66.98 1.56
CA LEU A 220 -60.19 -68.07 0.71
C LEU A 220 -58.69 -68.17 0.32
N ARG A 221 -58.08 -69.17 1.00
CA ARG A 221 -57.43 -70.40 0.45
C ARG A 221 -55.97 -70.40 -0.06
N GLN A 222 -55.16 -71.08 0.76
CA GLN A 222 -54.44 -72.36 0.52
C GLN A 222 -53.50 -72.56 -0.69
N ASP A 223 -52.32 -73.07 -0.31
CA ASP A 223 -51.37 -73.95 -1.00
C ASP A 223 -50.45 -73.35 -2.07
N ASN A 224 -49.17 -73.15 -1.73
CA ASN A 224 -48.14 -74.17 -1.99
C ASN A 224 -46.77 -73.80 -1.40
N ALA A 225 -46.02 -74.85 -1.10
CA ALA A 225 -44.75 -74.90 -0.39
C ALA A 225 -43.51 -74.76 -1.32
N MET A 226 -42.33 -74.71 -0.66
CA MET A 226 -40.95 -74.82 -1.16
C MET A 226 -40.41 -73.56 -1.88
N ASP A 227 -39.15 -73.16 -1.75
CA ASP A 227 -37.94 -73.88 -1.35
C ASP A 227 -36.82 -72.89 -0.92
N ASP A 228 -35.79 -73.47 -0.33
CA ASP A 228 -34.55 -72.91 0.25
C ASP A 228 -33.76 -71.84 -0.52
N LEU A 229 -32.99 -71.05 0.26
CA LEU A 229 -31.55 -70.71 0.15
C LEU A 229 -31.29 -69.32 0.77
N GLU A 230 -30.55 -69.25 1.90
CA GLU A 230 -29.12 -68.82 1.95
C GLU A 230 -28.93 -67.35 1.53
N GLU A 231 -28.20 -66.45 2.19
CA GLU A 231 -27.17 -66.49 3.21
C GLU A 231 -26.79 -65.01 3.49
N ALA A 232 -26.25 -64.69 4.68
CA ALA A 232 -25.32 -63.57 4.98
C ALA A 232 -25.71 -62.12 4.58
N GLU A 233 -25.48 -61.05 5.35
CA GLU A 233 -24.35 -60.78 6.22
C GLU A 233 -24.66 -59.56 7.10
N ARG A 234 -24.00 -59.54 8.26
CA ARG A 234 -24.03 -58.50 9.29
C ARG A 234 -23.35 -57.22 8.81
N ALA A 235 -23.81 -56.05 9.26
CA ALA A 235 -23.11 -55.27 10.29
C ALA A 235 -23.72 -53.85 10.47
N PRO A 236 -23.73 -53.31 11.70
CA PRO A 236 -24.02 -51.91 12.00
C PRO A 236 -22.72 -51.11 12.18
N ILE A 237 -22.68 -49.86 11.73
CA ILE A 237 -21.62 -48.91 12.13
C ILE A 237 -22.26 -47.64 12.69
N GLN A 238 -22.09 -47.50 14.01
CA GLN A 238 -22.19 -46.26 14.78
C GLN A 238 -20.84 -45.51 14.75
N ALA A 239 -20.86 -44.27 15.25
CA ALA A 239 -19.78 -43.31 15.49
C ALA A 239 -19.41 -42.44 14.27
N ASP A 240 -19.20 -41.13 14.37
CA ASP A 240 -18.55 -40.46 15.49
C ASP A 240 -18.97 -38.98 15.64
N ARG A 241 -19.13 -38.58 16.91
CA ARG A 241 -19.26 -37.21 17.40
C ARG A 241 -17.88 -36.81 17.90
N ALA A 242 -17.26 -35.76 17.34
CA ALA A 242 -16.37 -34.89 18.12
C ALA A 242 -16.05 -33.60 17.37
N SER A 243 -16.48 -32.50 17.96
CA SER A 243 -15.96 -31.15 17.74
C SER A 243 -14.90 -30.88 18.80
N PRO A 244 -13.75 -30.27 18.46
CA PRO A 244 -12.95 -29.57 19.45
C PRO A 244 -12.99 -28.05 19.23
N ARG A 245 -13.60 -27.36 20.20
CA ARG A 245 -13.28 -25.99 20.60
C ARG A 245 -12.11 -26.07 21.59
N ASP A 246 -11.05 -25.32 21.38
CA ASP A 246 -10.14 -24.83 22.44
C ASP A 246 -9.41 -23.59 21.89
N SER A 247 -9.72 -22.37 22.35
CA SER A 247 -9.30 -21.72 23.60
C SER A 247 -7.80 -21.47 23.71
N LEU A 248 -7.29 -20.42 23.07
CA LEU A 248 -6.06 -19.76 23.53
C LEU A 248 -6.16 -18.23 23.32
N LEU A 249 -6.53 -17.55 24.40
CA LEU A 249 -6.28 -16.14 24.62
C LEU A 249 -5.40 -16.01 25.86
N ARG A 250 -4.42 -15.10 25.75
CA ARG A 250 -3.98 -14.17 26.81
C ARG A 250 -2.93 -14.66 27.80
N GLU A 251 -1.67 -14.29 27.54
CA GLU A 251 -0.72 -13.78 28.55
C GLU A 251 0.54 -13.22 27.85
N GLY A 252 0.95 -12.00 28.20
CA GLY A 252 2.19 -11.40 27.65
C GLY A 252 2.26 -9.89 27.68
N MET A 253 2.07 -9.24 28.83
CA MET A 253 2.50 -7.85 29.05
C MET A 253 2.98 -7.69 30.51
N ALA A 254 4.29 -7.81 30.74
CA ALA A 254 5.05 -7.19 31.85
C ALA A 254 6.47 -7.78 31.93
N MET A 255 7.39 -7.33 31.07
CA MET A 255 8.84 -7.49 31.29
C MET A 255 9.56 -6.33 30.59
N HIS A 256 9.53 -5.13 31.20
CA HIS A 256 10.34 -4.03 30.66
C HIS A 256 11.13 -3.22 31.70
N ASP A 257 11.02 -3.54 33.00
CA ASP A 257 11.69 -2.76 34.06
C ASP A 257 12.87 -3.49 34.73
N GLN A 258 13.13 -4.76 34.41
CA GLN A 258 14.21 -5.52 35.05
C GLN A 258 15.58 -5.38 34.36
N GLU A 259 15.63 -4.85 33.14
CA GLU A 259 16.85 -4.82 32.31
C GLU A 259 17.75 -3.59 32.55
N ARG A 260 17.25 -2.54 33.23
CA ARG A 260 18.04 -1.32 33.49
C ARG A 260 18.91 -1.37 34.76
N GLY A 261 18.69 -2.34 35.65
CA GLY A 261 19.48 -2.48 36.88
C GLY A 261 20.84 -3.15 36.65
N ALA A 262 20.95 -4.08 35.70
CA ALA A 262 22.12 -4.94 35.54
C ALA A 262 23.34 -4.26 34.88
N ILE A 263 23.16 -3.08 34.27
CA ILE A 263 24.24 -2.40 33.52
C ILE A 263 25.06 -1.47 34.44
N GLN A 264 24.54 -1.05 35.60
CA GLN A 264 25.23 -0.12 36.48
C GLN A 264 26.21 -0.81 37.46
N GLU A 265 25.96 -2.06 37.87
CA GLU A 265 26.83 -2.79 38.81
C GLU A 265 28.16 -3.26 38.18
N ASN A 266 28.23 -3.41 36.85
CA ASN A 266 29.45 -3.87 36.19
C ASN A 266 30.53 -2.78 35.98
N VAL A 267 30.20 -1.51 36.17
CA VAL A 267 31.17 -0.41 36.01
C VAL A 267 32.01 -0.20 37.27
N GLU A 268 31.47 -0.49 38.46
CA GLU A 268 32.21 -0.34 39.73
C GLU A 268 33.21 -1.48 39.98
N TYR A 269 33.10 -2.62 39.28
CA TYR A 269 34.01 -3.77 39.48
C TYR A 269 35.34 -3.67 38.70
N LEU A 270 35.46 -2.74 37.75
CA LEU A 270 36.67 -2.60 36.91
C LEU A 270 37.65 -1.52 37.38
N GLU A 271 37.32 -0.76 38.43
CA GLU A 271 38.20 0.29 39.00
C GLU A 271 39.02 -0.18 40.22
N GLU A 272 38.87 -1.44 40.68
CA GLU A 272 39.57 -1.95 41.89
C GLU A 272 40.70 -2.96 41.59
N LEU A 273 41.12 -3.11 40.33
CA LEU A 273 42.17 -4.06 39.91
C LEU A 273 43.41 -3.38 39.25
N GLU A 274 43.67 -2.12 39.57
CA GLU A 274 44.96 -1.49 39.28
C GLU A 274 45.70 -1.23 40.61
N GLU A 275 46.51 -2.19 41.06
CA GLU A 275 47.75 -2.02 41.84
C GLU A 275 48.23 -3.35 42.42
N GLU A 276 48.92 -4.18 41.63
CA GLU A 276 49.91 -5.14 42.19
C GLU A 276 50.97 -5.48 41.12
N GLU A 277 52.04 -4.68 41.10
CA GLU A 277 53.31 -5.04 40.44
C GLU A 277 53.96 -6.15 41.28
N GLY A 278 54.11 -7.36 40.72
CA GLY A 278 54.77 -8.46 41.43
C GLY A 278 55.15 -9.66 40.57
N GLU A 279 56.46 -9.91 40.48
CA GLU A 279 57.13 -11.18 40.16
C GLU A 279 56.96 -11.78 38.74
N VAL A 280 58.04 -11.67 37.97
CA VAL A 280 58.33 -12.49 36.79
C VAL A 280 58.61 -13.92 37.26
N GLY A 281 57.55 -14.72 37.39
CA GLY A 281 57.63 -16.16 37.55
C GLY A 281 57.99 -16.84 36.23
N GLU A 282 58.86 -17.84 36.29
CA GLU A 282 59.25 -18.68 35.15
C GLU A 282 57.99 -19.34 34.55
N GLU A 283 57.63 -18.98 33.31
CA GLU A 283 56.52 -19.58 32.56
C GLU A 283 56.81 -21.07 32.32
N GLU A 284 56.23 -21.94 33.15
CA GLU A 284 56.14 -23.37 32.88
C GLU A 284 55.36 -23.56 31.57
N GLU A 285 56.02 -24.06 30.51
CA GLU A 285 55.40 -24.36 29.22
C GLU A 285 54.26 -25.39 29.40
N GLU A 286 53.01 -24.92 29.48
CA GLU A 286 51.84 -25.79 29.47
C GLU A 286 51.84 -26.68 28.21
N PRO A 287 51.49 -27.97 28.31
CA PRO A 287 51.46 -28.87 27.16
C PRO A 287 50.50 -28.36 26.07
N GLN A 288 51.00 -28.21 24.83
CA GLN A 288 50.25 -27.71 23.67
C GLN A 288 48.88 -28.38 23.44
N GLU A 289 48.68 -29.61 23.90
CA GLU A 289 47.41 -30.34 23.80
C GLU A 289 46.30 -29.78 24.71
N VAL A 290 46.66 -29.26 25.89
CA VAL A 290 45.70 -28.72 26.87
C VAL A 290 45.10 -27.41 26.36
N GLU A 291 45.92 -26.54 25.77
CA GLU A 291 45.46 -25.28 25.18
C GLU A 291 44.56 -25.53 23.96
N GLN A 292 44.90 -26.50 23.12
CA GLN A 292 44.09 -26.82 21.94
C GLN A 292 42.70 -27.36 22.30
N GLU A 293 42.59 -28.13 23.39
CA GLU A 293 41.30 -28.59 23.91
C GLU A 293 40.48 -27.45 24.53
N ARG A 294 41.13 -26.51 25.23
CA ARG A 294 40.46 -25.32 25.78
C ARG A 294 39.86 -24.45 24.66
N ILE A 295 40.59 -24.24 23.57
CA ILE A 295 40.12 -23.51 22.39
C ILE A 295 38.91 -24.22 21.76
N ARG A 296 38.93 -25.56 21.66
CA ARG A 296 37.79 -26.32 21.12
C ARG A 296 36.54 -26.18 21.98
N GLN A 297 36.69 -26.24 23.30
CA GLN A 297 35.58 -26.08 24.23
C GLN A 297 34.99 -24.66 24.16
N GLN A 298 35.84 -23.63 24.11
CA GLN A 298 35.40 -22.25 23.94
C GLN A 298 34.66 -22.04 22.62
N ASN A 299 35.19 -22.59 21.51
CA ASN A 299 34.53 -22.51 20.21
C ASN A 299 33.19 -23.26 20.20
N ALA A 300 33.08 -24.40 20.89
CA ALA A 300 31.82 -25.14 20.99
C ALA A 300 30.75 -24.34 21.74
N ILE A 301 31.12 -23.66 22.83
CA ILE A 301 30.22 -22.77 23.59
C ILE A 301 29.79 -21.58 22.73
N ALA A 302 30.74 -20.88 22.10
CA ALA A 302 30.46 -19.73 21.24
C ALA A 302 29.54 -20.10 20.06
N ARG A 303 29.72 -21.29 19.46
CA ARG A 303 28.81 -21.79 18.41
C ARG A 303 27.40 -22.00 18.92
N GLN A 304 27.24 -22.61 20.10
CA GLN A 304 25.92 -22.85 20.69
C GLN A 304 25.19 -21.54 20.98
N GLU A 305 25.90 -20.52 21.45
CA GLU A 305 25.37 -19.17 21.68
C GLU A 305 24.93 -18.51 20.37
N ILE A 306 25.79 -18.48 19.35
CA ILE A 306 25.48 -17.91 18.02
C ILE A 306 24.25 -18.60 17.40
N GLU A 307 24.16 -19.93 17.47
CA GLU A 307 23.00 -20.67 16.96
C GLU A 307 21.72 -20.35 17.75
N GLY A 308 21.85 -20.13 19.07
CA GLY A 308 20.76 -19.64 19.93
C GLY A 308 20.23 -18.29 19.47
N ASP A 309 21.12 -17.34 19.25
CA ASP A 309 20.80 -15.98 18.78
C ASP A 309 20.15 -16.01 17.39
N ILE A 310 20.65 -16.83 16.47
CA ILE A 310 20.05 -16.98 15.13
C ILE A 310 18.59 -17.46 15.25
N ARG A 311 18.30 -18.45 16.10
CA ARG A 311 16.92 -18.94 16.31
C ARG A 311 16.00 -17.85 16.86
N GLN A 312 16.47 -17.07 17.84
CA GLN A 312 15.68 -15.95 18.39
C GLN A 312 15.40 -14.87 17.34
N LEU A 313 16.42 -14.50 16.54
CA LEU A 313 16.28 -13.53 15.47
C LEU A 313 15.37 -14.04 14.34
N GLN A 314 15.40 -15.34 14.01
CA GLN A 314 14.47 -15.93 13.05
C GLN A 314 13.01 -15.84 13.52
N GLN A 315 12.75 -16.03 14.82
CA GLN A 315 11.44 -15.79 15.39
C GLN A 315 11.04 -14.31 15.30
N ALA A 316 11.94 -13.38 15.65
CA ALA A 316 11.69 -11.95 15.53
C ALA A 316 11.39 -11.53 14.08
N ARG A 317 12.13 -12.08 13.10
CA ARG A 317 11.87 -11.90 11.67
C ARG A 317 10.46 -12.34 11.28
N THR A 318 10.02 -13.49 11.78
CA THR A 318 8.66 -14.02 11.54
C THR A 318 7.60 -13.09 12.15
N ASN A 319 7.82 -12.62 13.38
CA ASN A 319 6.93 -11.68 14.06
C ASN A 319 6.80 -10.36 13.25
N PHE A 320 7.90 -9.79 12.76
CA PHE A 320 7.85 -8.59 11.92
C PHE A 320 7.09 -8.82 10.60
N LEU A 321 7.25 -9.98 9.97
CA LEU A 321 6.50 -10.32 8.76
C LEU A 321 4.99 -10.40 9.02
N GLN A 322 4.57 -10.99 10.15
CA GLN A 322 3.17 -11.04 10.57
C GLN A 322 2.60 -9.64 10.80
N ILE A 323 3.31 -8.79 11.56
CA ILE A 323 2.93 -7.39 11.80
C ILE A 323 2.76 -6.63 10.48
N ILE A 324 3.70 -6.78 9.54
CA ILE A 324 3.62 -6.12 8.23
C ILE A 324 2.37 -6.57 7.46
N ASP A 325 2.03 -7.85 7.50
CA ASP A 325 0.85 -8.38 6.81
C ASP A 325 -0.45 -7.89 7.45
N GLU A 326 -0.55 -7.89 8.78
CA GLU A 326 -1.70 -7.36 9.51
C GLU A 326 -1.93 -5.88 9.20
N LEU A 327 -0.88 -5.05 9.25
CA LEU A 327 -0.96 -3.62 8.96
C LEU A 327 -1.36 -3.34 7.51
N ARG A 328 -0.95 -4.18 6.55
CA ARG A 328 -1.32 -4.04 5.13
C ARG A 328 -2.79 -4.28 4.85
N ARG A 329 -3.48 -5.06 5.70
CA ARG A 329 -4.91 -5.36 5.55
C ARG A 329 -5.81 -4.26 6.10
N LEU A 330 -5.27 -3.35 6.91
CA LEU A 330 -6.03 -2.24 7.47
C LEU A 330 -6.38 -1.21 6.37
N PRO A 331 -7.58 -0.60 6.41
CA PRO A 331 -7.94 0.43 5.46
C PRO A 331 -7.02 1.64 5.62
N THR A 332 -6.60 2.22 4.50
CA THR A 332 -5.75 3.42 4.48
C THR A 332 -6.32 4.47 3.52
N CYS A 333 -6.01 5.73 3.76
CA CYS A 333 -6.28 6.83 2.85
C CYS A 333 -5.13 7.84 2.86
N PRO A 334 -5.08 8.79 1.90
CA PRO A 334 -4.05 9.83 1.92
C PRO A 334 -4.08 10.66 3.23
N PRO A 335 -2.92 11.14 3.71
CA PRO A 335 -2.80 11.97 4.90
C PRO A 335 -3.67 13.22 4.82
N ARG A 336 -4.12 13.68 5.99
CA ARG A 336 -4.84 14.93 6.10
C ARG A 336 -3.88 16.09 5.83
N ARG A 337 -4.16 16.87 4.78
CA ARG A 337 -3.37 18.06 4.42
C ARG A 337 -3.69 19.22 5.37
N LEU A 338 -3.04 19.25 6.54
CA LEU A 338 -3.14 20.32 7.53
C LEU A 338 -2.44 21.59 7.03
N GLY A 339 -3.07 22.75 7.17
CA GLY A 339 -2.50 24.04 6.72
C GLY A 339 -2.45 24.24 5.20
N TYR A 340 -2.61 23.17 4.42
CA TYR A 340 -2.66 23.19 2.96
C TYR A 340 -4.10 22.97 2.50
N GLY A 341 -4.78 24.08 2.20
CA GLY A 341 -6.17 24.04 1.74
C GLY A 341 -6.74 25.42 1.48
N ALA A 342 -5.91 26.32 0.92
CA ALA A 342 -6.36 27.67 0.58
C ALA A 342 -7.62 27.58 -0.27
N VAL A 343 -8.67 28.27 0.18
CA VAL A 343 -9.92 28.36 -0.56
C VAL A 343 -9.63 29.11 -1.85
N ARG A 344 -9.69 28.39 -2.98
CA ARG A 344 -9.29 28.94 -4.30
C ARG A 344 -10.41 29.70 -4.98
N SER A 345 -11.66 29.42 -4.63
CA SER A 345 -12.83 30.04 -5.26
C SER A 345 -13.26 31.31 -4.53
N ASP A 346 -13.56 32.36 -5.28
CA ASP A 346 -14.09 33.63 -4.76
C ASP A 346 -15.46 33.46 -4.07
N THR A 347 -16.27 32.51 -4.55
CA THR A 347 -17.57 32.19 -3.96
C THR A 347 -17.45 31.50 -2.60
N GLU A 348 -16.31 30.87 -2.33
CA GLU A 348 -16.07 30.09 -1.12
C GLU A 348 -15.32 30.89 -0.05
N ARG A 349 -14.88 32.12 -0.34
CA ARG A 349 -14.15 32.99 0.61
C ARG A 349 -14.93 33.28 1.90
N PHE A 350 -16.25 33.13 1.88
CA PHE A 350 -17.11 33.33 3.05
C PHE A 350 -17.28 32.08 3.92
N ILE A 351 -16.77 30.93 3.49
CA ILE A 351 -16.81 29.69 4.27
C ILE A 351 -15.99 29.88 5.55
N ARG A 352 -16.60 29.62 6.70
CA ARG A 352 -15.96 29.69 8.01
C ARG A 352 -15.51 28.30 8.43
N CYS A 353 -14.27 28.17 8.88
CA CYS A 353 -13.79 26.95 9.51
C CYS A 353 -14.64 26.65 10.76
N ALA A 354 -15.18 25.42 10.85
CA ALA A 354 -16.05 25.01 11.96
C ALA A 354 -15.32 24.99 13.32
N PHE A 355 -13.97 24.96 13.30
CA PHE A 355 -13.11 24.82 14.47
C PHE A 355 -12.55 26.18 14.92
N CYS A 356 -11.63 26.77 14.15
CA CYS A 356 -10.97 28.06 14.46
C CYS A 356 -11.75 29.31 14.03
N ARG A 357 -12.86 29.15 13.30
CA ARG A 357 -13.72 30.26 12.82
C ARG A 357 -13.07 31.22 11.82
N ALA A 358 -11.86 30.92 11.33
CA ALA A 358 -11.27 31.68 10.23
C ALA A 358 -12.13 31.57 8.96
N SER A 359 -12.41 32.72 8.32
CA SER A 359 -13.18 32.79 7.07
C SER A 359 -12.23 32.72 5.87
N GLY A 360 -12.53 31.88 4.87
CA GLY A 360 -11.87 31.86 3.56
C GLY A 360 -10.40 31.46 3.55
N LYS A 361 -9.79 31.14 4.71
CA LYS A 361 -8.38 30.74 4.78
C LYS A 361 -8.18 29.27 4.43
N HIS A 362 -9.06 28.39 4.91
CA HIS A 362 -9.00 26.95 4.69
C HIS A 362 -10.36 26.29 4.90
N TYR A 363 -10.58 25.12 4.30
CA TYR A 363 -11.71 24.26 4.64
C TYR A 363 -11.52 23.63 6.02
N SER A 364 -12.62 23.39 6.74
CA SER A 364 -12.60 22.80 8.09
C SER A 364 -11.74 21.53 8.19
N GLY A 365 -11.71 20.68 7.16
CA GLY A 365 -10.90 19.46 7.12
C GLY A 365 -9.38 19.70 7.19
N SER A 366 -8.90 20.86 6.76
CA SER A 366 -7.49 21.26 6.67
C SER A 366 -7.05 22.20 7.81
N CYS A 367 -7.87 22.38 8.85
CA CYS A 367 -7.57 23.28 9.96
C CYS A 367 -6.27 22.87 10.70
N GLY A 368 -5.24 23.71 10.61
CA GLY A 368 -3.94 23.47 11.27
C GLY A 368 -3.94 23.80 12.77
N GLU A 369 -4.84 24.66 13.25
CA GLU A 369 -4.92 25.03 14.67
C GLU A 369 -5.42 23.89 15.56
N PHE A 370 -6.27 23.02 15.00
CA PHE A 370 -6.83 21.87 15.70
C PHE A 370 -6.53 20.63 14.85
N PRO A 371 -5.33 20.05 14.92
CA PRO A 371 -4.96 18.92 14.08
C PRO A 371 -5.70 17.64 14.48
N SER A 372 -5.86 17.41 15.79
CA SER A 372 -6.46 16.19 16.35
C SER A 372 -7.95 16.06 16.08
N VAL A 373 -8.36 14.93 15.48
CA VAL A 373 -9.77 14.61 15.22
C VAL A 373 -10.58 14.43 16.51
N SER A 374 -10.01 13.88 17.58
CA SER A 374 -10.72 13.73 18.87
C SER A 374 -11.05 15.09 19.48
N VAL A 375 -10.12 16.06 19.41
CA VAL A 375 -10.36 17.45 19.82
C VAL A 375 -11.44 18.09 18.94
N ARG A 376 -11.37 17.91 17.62
CA ARG A 376 -12.39 18.42 16.68
C ARG A 376 -13.78 17.88 17.00
N ARG A 377 -13.91 16.58 17.26
CA ARG A 377 -15.18 15.93 17.59
C ARG A 377 -15.78 16.51 18.87
N ARG A 378 -14.97 16.61 19.94
CA ARG A 378 -15.37 17.24 21.20
C ARG A 378 -15.84 18.69 20.99
N MET A 379 -15.12 19.49 20.19
CA MET A 379 -15.54 20.86 19.88
C MET A 379 -16.89 20.96 19.14
N ILE A 380 -17.23 19.97 18.31
CA ILE A 380 -18.51 19.92 17.61
C ILE A 380 -19.63 19.53 18.58
N GLU A 381 -19.38 18.54 19.42
CA GLU A 381 -20.29 18.08 20.48
C GLU A 381 -20.58 19.19 21.50
N ASP A 382 -19.54 19.82 22.06
CA ASP A 382 -19.65 20.92 23.05
C ASP A 382 -20.43 22.12 22.50
N ARG A 383 -20.37 22.34 21.19
CA ARG A 383 -21.09 23.43 20.50
C ARG A 383 -22.50 23.01 20.05
N GLY A 384 -22.93 21.78 20.33
CA GLY A 384 -24.22 21.24 19.91
C GLY A 384 -24.39 21.09 18.41
N LYS A 385 -23.29 21.10 17.64
CA LYS A 385 -23.32 21.02 16.17
C LYS A 385 -23.49 19.58 15.69
N CYS A 386 -24.00 19.41 14.48
CA CYS A 386 -24.12 18.10 13.84
C CYS A 386 -22.76 17.60 13.34
N VAL A 387 -22.47 16.31 13.54
CA VAL A 387 -21.23 15.67 13.11
C VAL A 387 -21.13 15.45 11.60
N GLU A 388 -22.26 15.41 10.89
CA GLU A 388 -22.33 15.24 9.43
C GLU A 388 -22.15 16.56 8.67
N CYS A 389 -22.72 17.67 9.16
CA CYS A 389 -22.68 18.96 8.46
C CYS A 389 -21.87 20.06 9.15
N LEU A 390 -21.41 19.86 10.39
CA LEU A 390 -20.66 20.82 11.22
C LEU A 390 -21.39 22.13 11.55
N GLU A 391 -22.70 22.16 11.32
CA GLU A 391 -23.61 23.27 11.57
C GLU A 391 -24.69 22.89 12.59
N LEU A 392 -25.51 23.87 13.00
CA LEU A 392 -26.70 23.61 13.80
C LEU A 392 -27.80 23.13 12.85
N CYS A 393 -28.19 21.85 12.95
CA CYS A 393 -29.31 21.28 12.21
C CYS A 393 -30.12 20.34 13.12
N ARG A 394 -31.28 19.87 12.65
CA ARG A 394 -32.18 18.98 13.40
C ARG A 394 -31.65 17.54 13.57
N ARG A 395 -30.49 17.22 12.96
CA ARG A 395 -29.88 15.87 12.89
C ARG A 395 -30.75 14.88 12.09
N ASP A 396 -30.27 13.66 11.93
CA ASP A 396 -30.92 12.56 11.22
C ASP A 396 -31.14 12.84 9.72
N GLU A 397 -32.11 12.16 9.09
CA GLU A 397 -32.46 12.26 7.66
C GLU A 397 -32.82 13.70 7.22
N SER A 398 -33.07 14.60 8.16
CA SER A 398 -33.32 16.01 7.90
C SER A 398 -32.04 16.85 7.71
N CYS A 399 -30.86 16.27 7.98
CA CYS A 399 -29.58 16.91 7.76
C CYS A 399 -29.32 17.08 6.26
N LYS A 400 -28.97 18.29 5.82
CA LYS A 400 -28.64 18.59 4.41
C LYS A 400 -27.48 17.76 3.84
N ARG A 401 -26.70 17.10 4.70
CA ARG A 401 -25.54 16.26 4.37
C ARG A 401 -25.71 14.81 4.80
N TYR A 402 -26.93 14.36 5.13
CA TYR A 402 -27.17 12.99 5.59
C TYR A 402 -26.72 11.93 4.58
N TYR A 403 -26.88 12.20 3.29
CA TYR A 403 -26.47 11.31 2.19
C TYR A 403 -25.08 11.63 1.62
N ASP A 404 -24.35 12.59 2.19
CA ASP A 404 -22.98 12.90 1.75
C ASP A 404 -22.02 11.87 2.33
N CYS A 405 -21.27 11.17 1.47
CA CYS A 405 -20.24 10.25 1.95
C CYS A 405 -18.95 10.99 2.34
N CYS A 406 -18.29 10.48 3.38
CA CYS A 406 -16.98 10.93 3.81
C CYS A 406 -15.95 10.69 2.71
N TYR A 407 -15.22 11.74 2.33
CA TYR A 407 -14.18 11.69 1.29
C TYR A 407 -13.05 10.69 1.61
N HIS A 408 -12.76 10.46 2.90
CA HIS A 408 -11.65 9.62 3.31
C HIS A 408 -12.02 8.13 3.37
N CYS A 409 -13.15 7.79 3.99
CA CYS A 409 -13.52 6.39 4.25
C CYS A 409 -14.81 5.93 3.55
N GLY A 410 -15.52 6.81 2.86
CA GLY A 410 -16.74 6.49 2.11
C GLY A 410 -18.00 6.22 2.94
N LYS A 411 -17.97 6.37 4.27
CA LYS A 411 -19.13 6.20 5.16
C LYS A 411 -19.98 7.48 5.24
N TYR A 412 -21.25 7.37 5.66
CA TYR A 412 -22.22 8.48 5.66
C TYR A 412 -22.47 9.12 7.06
N ASP A 413 -21.88 8.56 8.12
CA ASP A 413 -22.18 8.90 9.51
C ASP A 413 -21.36 10.08 10.07
N HIS A 414 -20.48 10.69 9.27
CA HIS A 414 -19.63 11.80 9.71
C HIS A 414 -19.12 12.68 8.56
N HIS A 415 -18.86 13.94 8.88
CA HIS A 415 -18.18 14.86 7.98
C HIS A 415 -16.70 14.47 7.79
N SER A 416 -16.15 14.61 6.58
CA SER A 416 -14.73 14.31 6.26
C SER A 416 -13.70 14.97 7.19
N ALA A 417 -14.04 16.12 7.77
CA ALA A 417 -13.18 16.84 8.72
C ALA A 417 -13.05 16.17 10.10
N LEU A 418 -13.97 15.23 10.41
CA LEU A 418 -14.03 14.44 11.64
C LEU A 418 -13.65 12.96 11.40
N CYS A 419 -13.25 12.59 10.18
CA CYS A 419 -12.81 11.23 9.89
C CYS A 419 -11.45 10.94 10.54
N GLU A 420 -11.34 9.83 11.26
CA GLU A 420 -10.11 9.36 11.90
C GLU A 420 -9.20 8.57 10.95
N LEU A 421 -9.72 8.13 9.80
CA LEU A 421 -8.97 7.29 8.87
C LEU A 421 -7.66 7.92 8.39
N PRO A 422 -7.58 9.23 8.07
CA PRO A 422 -6.31 9.85 7.68
C PRO A 422 -5.25 9.75 8.78
N ASP A 423 -5.61 10.11 10.01
CA ASP A 423 -4.70 10.10 11.15
C ASP A 423 -4.23 8.66 11.46
N ARG A 424 -5.16 7.69 11.45
CA ARG A 424 -4.83 6.25 11.57
C ARG A 424 -3.99 5.73 10.42
N SER A 425 -4.15 6.26 9.21
CA SER A 425 -3.37 5.84 8.04
C SER A 425 -1.90 6.27 8.18
N ASP A 426 -1.67 7.44 8.75
CA ASP A 426 -0.32 7.93 9.05
C ASP A 426 0.33 7.06 10.14
N GLU A 427 -0.40 6.71 11.20
CA GLU A 427 0.07 5.76 12.23
C GLU A 427 0.42 4.38 11.64
N ILE A 428 -0.45 3.83 10.78
CA ILE A 428 -0.20 2.57 10.07
C ILE A 428 1.07 2.67 9.22
N ALA A 429 1.26 3.79 8.51
CA ALA A 429 2.44 4.00 7.67
C ALA A 429 3.73 4.07 8.50
N GLU A 430 3.71 4.75 9.65
CA GLU A 430 4.83 4.81 10.59
C GLU A 430 5.16 3.42 11.18
N GLN A 431 4.14 2.67 11.60
CA GLN A 431 4.30 1.30 12.11
C GLN A 431 4.85 0.36 11.04
N LEU A 432 4.38 0.46 9.80
CA LEU A 432 4.93 -0.29 8.67
C LEU A 432 6.41 0.07 8.42
N ALA A 433 6.76 1.35 8.48
CA ALA A 433 8.15 1.79 8.31
C ALA A 433 9.04 1.25 9.45
N HIS A 434 8.55 1.28 10.69
CA HIS A 434 9.24 0.71 11.85
C HIS A 434 9.44 -0.81 11.70
N ALA A 435 8.38 -1.57 11.40
CA ALA A 435 8.45 -3.01 11.23
C ALA A 435 9.39 -3.43 10.09
N ARG A 436 9.42 -2.67 8.98
CA ARG A 436 10.37 -2.89 7.88
C ARG A 436 11.82 -2.65 8.26
N ARG A 437 12.11 -1.60 9.04
CA ARG A 437 13.46 -1.35 9.56
C ARG A 437 13.90 -2.46 10.50
N GLY A 438 13.02 -2.87 11.43
CA GLY A 438 13.27 -4.00 12.33
C GLY A 438 13.57 -5.29 11.55
N LEU A 439 12.76 -5.61 10.54
CA LEU A 439 12.97 -6.76 9.67
C LEU A 439 14.34 -6.73 8.96
N ALA A 440 14.73 -5.57 8.42
CA ALA A 440 16.03 -5.41 7.76
C ALA A 440 17.19 -5.63 8.74
N GLN A 441 17.14 -4.98 9.91
CA GLN A 441 18.17 -5.13 10.96
C GLN A 441 18.31 -6.57 11.45
N THR A 442 17.18 -7.25 11.72
CA THR A 442 17.17 -8.66 12.11
C THR A 442 17.80 -9.54 11.03
N THR A 443 17.48 -9.28 9.76
CA THR A 443 18.04 -10.03 8.63
C THR A 443 19.55 -9.81 8.51
N ASP A 444 20.02 -8.58 8.62
CA ASP A 444 21.45 -8.25 8.57
C ASP A 444 22.23 -8.89 9.73
N ARG A 445 21.64 -8.91 10.94
CA ARG A 445 22.24 -9.55 12.10
C ARG A 445 22.33 -11.07 11.95
N ILE A 446 21.30 -11.72 11.43
CA ILE A 446 21.33 -13.16 11.10
C ILE A 446 22.48 -13.44 10.13
N ASN A 447 22.56 -12.70 9.02
CA ASN A 447 23.62 -12.90 8.02
C ASN A 447 25.03 -12.70 8.61
N GLN A 448 25.19 -11.78 9.57
CA GLN A 448 26.47 -11.57 10.25
C GLN A 448 26.82 -12.76 11.15
N LEU A 449 25.88 -13.22 11.97
CA LEU A 449 26.07 -14.38 12.86
C LEU A 449 26.34 -15.66 12.07
N GLU A 450 25.70 -15.86 10.92
CA GLU A 450 25.98 -16.98 10.03
C GLU A 450 27.43 -16.95 9.49
N ARG A 451 27.96 -15.76 9.17
CA ARG A 451 29.38 -15.62 8.79
C ARG A 451 30.33 -15.91 9.93
N ASP A 452 30.00 -15.46 11.15
CA ASP A 452 30.81 -15.72 12.33
C ASP A 452 30.78 -17.21 12.70
N LEU A 453 29.63 -17.87 12.55
CA LEU A 453 29.50 -19.32 12.71
C LEU A 453 30.37 -20.09 11.71
N GLN A 454 30.44 -19.66 10.45
CA GLN A 454 31.30 -20.27 9.43
C GLN A 454 32.78 -20.16 9.81
N ARG A 455 33.22 -19.02 10.34
CA ARG A 455 34.62 -18.80 10.78
C ARG A 455 35.04 -19.67 11.96
N LEU A 456 34.09 -20.16 12.76
CA LEU A 456 34.36 -21.10 13.86
C LEU A 456 34.38 -22.57 13.40
N GLN A 457 34.01 -22.83 12.14
CA GLN A 457 34.05 -24.16 11.52
C GLN A 457 35.32 -24.40 10.71
N ASP A 458 35.88 -23.33 10.14
CA ASP A 458 37.18 -23.31 9.46
C ASP A 458 38.33 -23.25 10.48
#